data_AF-A0A151GBC7-F1
#
_entry.id   AF-A0A151GBC7-F1
#
_cell.length_a   1.000
_cell.length_b   1.000
_cell.length_c   1.000
_cell.angle_alpha   90.00
_cell.angle_beta   90.00
_cell.angle_gamma   90.00
#
_symmetry.space_group_name_H-M   'P 1'
#
loop_
_entity.id
_entity.type
_entity.pdbx_description
1 polymer ?
#
loop_
_entity_poly.entity_id
_entity_poly.type
_entity_poly.pdbx_seq_one_letter_code
_entity_poly.pdbx_strand_id
1 'polypeptide(L)'
;MFSLARLAFPASYYSLARPNSFSTHDARRSPCVARRLRELTDRRPQAVSCASHLPLSSAAMPPLCSLTHSFRGAFRLLPIAIPTLLSTLCATTTLISAAHAAPSPGQGGTGGNNGGTVGATPHDSYSSSVGVLGCKINTNRVAYWPDPVDCNNICVSLSYGNRKLHLLRVDQSAGAYDVSYDAWNYLYSGYGAAEKPVAGGAVSMKYENVDASHCADLIHGDDAKLPLSAANSMIFLSSCLDQSSSYVAKNYVLYNVLDPLCSLGYDEPCRLDWPNGNQAACPHILGMPARLRGAPVYNLRYPTGQKVLASSTGETEVGDESLARSRARLRAAALPWIVAALVLVLAACC
;
A
#
# COMPACT_ATOMS: atom_id res chain seq x y z
N MET A 1 72.23 24.03 22.40
CA MET A 1 71.59 25.35 22.18
C MET A 1 70.15 25.10 21.76
N PHE A 2 69.19 25.68 22.51
CA PHE A 2 67.70 25.58 22.43
C PHE A 2 67.10 24.17 22.58
N SER A 3 66.47 23.72 23.68
CA SER A 3 65.62 24.28 24.75
C SER A 3 64.12 24.43 24.40
N LEU A 4 63.31 23.63 25.12
CA LEU A 4 61.89 23.81 25.52
C LEU A 4 60.83 23.73 24.39
N ALA A 5 59.60 23.22 24.58
CA ALA A 5 58.82 23.01 25.80
C ALA A 5 57.78 21.89 25.64
N ARG A 6 57.51 21.21 26.76
CA ARG A 6 56.25 20.51 27.06
C ARG A 6 55.11 21.53 27.18
N LEU A 7 53.93 21.19 26.68
CA LEU A 7 52.66 21.67 27.25
C LEU A 7 51.72 20.48 27.42
N ALA A 8 51.20 20.38 28.63
CA ALA A 8 50.21 19.42 29.09
C ALA A 8 48.91 20.16 29.45
N PHE A 9 47.85 19.38 29.61
CA PHE A 9 46.53 19.64 30.23
C PHE A 9 45.38 20.18 29.35
N PRO A 10 44.10 19.92 29.71
CA PRO A 10 43.56 18.88 30.58
C PRO A 10 42.35 18.11 29.99
N ALA A 11 42.10 16.95 30.61
CA ALA A 11 40.84 16.23 30.57
C ALA A 11 39.72 16.97 31.32
N SER A 12 38.48 16.74 30.89
CA SER A 12 37.25 16.57 31.69
C SER A 12 36.06 17.32 31.08
N TYR A 13 35.11 16.58 30.52
CA TYR A 13 33.68 16.75 30.79
C TYR A 13 32.97 15.45 30.37
N TYR A 14 32.86 14.53 31.34
CA TYR A 14 31.87 13.46 31.33
C TYR A 14 30.52 14.08 31.71
N SER A 15 29.51 14.01 30.84
CA SER A 15 28.12 14.24 31.23
C SER A 15 27.39 12.89 31.25
N LEU A 16 27.20 12.38 32.46
CA LEU A 16 26.42 11.20 32.79
C LEU A 16 24.93 11.60 32.80
N ALA A 17 24.19 11.22 31.76
CA ALA A 17 22.73 11.18 31.85
C ALA A 17 22.31 9.87 32.52
N ARG A 18 21.84 9.96 33.77
CA ARG A 18 21.24 8.84 34.50
C ARG A 18 19.90 8.43 33.86
N PRO A 19 19.57 7.13 33.85
CA PRO A 19 18.25 6.64 33.50
C PRO A 19 17.27 6.86 34.67
N ASN A 20 16.04 7.28 34.33
CA ASN A 20 14.93 7.32 35.27
C ASN A 20 14.52 5.89 35.64
N SER A 21 14.83 5.52 36.87
CA SER A 21 14.22 4.42 37.61
C SER A 21 12.75 4.77 37.92
N PHE A 22 11.81 4.01 37.36
CA PHE A 22 10.46 3.94 37.93
C PHE A 22 10.30 2.61 38.66
N SER A 23 10.00 2.75 39.95
CA SER A 23 10.00 1.71 40.96
C SER A 23 8.83 0.75 40.79
N THR A 24 9.14 -0.53 40.96
CA THR A 24 8.22 -1.62 41.28
C THR A 24 7.50 -1.33 42.60
N HIS A 25 6.19 -1.46 42.62
CA HIS A 25 5.43 -1.76 43.84
C HIS A 25 4.60 -3.01 43.61
N ASP A 26 4.89 -4.01 44.43
CA ASP A 26 4.27 -5.32 44.49
C ASP A 26 3.22 -5.37 45.61
N ALA A 27 2.22 -6.23 45.38
CA ALA A 27 1.36 -6.97 46.30
C ALA A 27 0.48 -6.24 47.33
N ARG A 28 -0.85 -6.42 47.18
CA ARG A 28 -1.63 -7.40 47.99
C ARG A 28 -3.13 -7.50 47.60
N ARG A 29 -3.58 -8.75 47.37
CA ARG A 29 -4.81 -9.47 47.85
C ARG A 29 -6.19 -8.79 47.73
N SER A 30 -7.33 -9.41 47.40
CA SER A 30 -7.80 -10.75 46.99
C SER A 30 -9.28 -10.56 46.46
N PRO A 31 -10.20 -11.54 46.47
CA PRO A 31 -10.74 -12.24 45.30
C PRO A 31 -12.21 -11.90 44.96
N CYS A 32 -12.61 -12.09 43.70
CA CYS A 32 -14.02 -12.39 43.38
C CYS A 32 -14.09 -13.45 42.28
N VAL A 33 -14.29 -14.67 42.76
CA VAL A 33 -14.56 -15.90 42.01
C VAL A 33 -16.05 -15.95 41.68
N ALA A 34 -16.34 -16.43 40.47
CA ALA A 34 -17.55 -17.13 40.05
C ALA A 34 -18.92 -16.41 40.11
N ARG A 35 -19.41 -15.94 38.95
CA ARG A 35 -20.80 -16.17 38.52
C ARG A 35 -21.01 -15.80 37.05
N ARG A 36 -20.94 -16.78 36.14
CA ARG A 36 -21.79 -16.90 34.93
C ARG A 36 -21.32 -18.08 34.07
N LEU A 37 -21.66 -19.28 34.54
CA LEU A 37 -21.71 -20.49 33.73
C LEU A 37 -22.91 -21.28 34.23
N ARG A 38 -24.09 -20.91 33.73
CA ARG A 38 -25.37 -21.64 33.76
C ARG A 38 -26.41 -20.75 33.11
N GLU A 39 -26.62 -20.97 31.81
CA GLU A 39 -27.85 -20.74 31.05
C GLU A 39 -27.47 -20.81 29.57
N LEU A 40 -27.38 -22.03 29.04
CA LEU A 40 -27.42 -22.36 27.61
C LEU A 40 -27.54 -23.88 27.51
N THR A 41 -28.64 -24.39 28.05
CA THR A 41 -29.10 -25.78 27.90
C THR A 41 -30.62 -25.77 27.85
N ASP A 42 -31.18 -25.19 26.79
CA ASP A 42 -32.46 -25.65 26.24
C ASP A 42 -32.74 -24.99 24.88
N ARG A 43 -32.37 -25.65 23.78
CA ARG A 43 -33.10 -25.53 22.50
C ARG A 43 -32.96 -26.85 21.73
N ARG A 44 -34.03 -27.65 21.77
CA ARG A 44 -34.25 -28.81 20.91
C ARG A 44 -34.29 -28.40 19.43
N PRO A 45 -33.84 -29.27 18.51
CA PRO A 45 -33.99 -29.06 17.07
C PRO A 45 -35.41 -29.41 16.61
N GLN A 46 -36.04 -28.52 15.84
CA GLN A 46 -37.20 -28.89 15.02
C GLN A 46 -36.69 -29.39 13.66
N ALA A 47 -37.01 -30.65 13.38
CA ALA A 47 -36.92 -31.24 12.06
C ALA A 47 -38.01 -30.67 11.15
N VAL A 48 -37.67 -30.33 9.91
CA VAL A 48 -38.65 -30.16 8.83
C VAL A 48 -38.20 -31.00 7.64
N SER A 49 -39.18 -31.77 7.16
CA SER A 49 -39.13 -32.87 6.22
C SER A 49 -38.76 -32.48 4.80
N CYS A 50 -38.03 -33.36 4.13
CA CYS A 50 -38.03 -33.47 2.67
C CYS A 50 -39.39 -34.01 2.21
N ALA A 51 -39.94 -33.47 1.13
CA ALA A 51 -40.88 -34.17 0.25
C ALA A 51 -40.79 -33.60 -1.17
N SER A 52 -40.48 -34.50 -2.09
CA SER A 52 -40.51 -34.39 -3.54
C SER A 52 -41.94 -34.18 -4.06
N HIS A 53 -42.14 -33.46 -5.16
CA HIS A 53 -43.05 -33.82 -6.28
C HIS A 53 -43.05 -32.72 -7.38
N LEU A 54 -42.65 -33.11 -8.59
CA LEU A 54 -43.00 -32.51 -9.90
C LEU A 54 -44.44 -32.93 -10.28
N PRO A 55 -45.20 -32.30 -11.23
CA PRO A 55 -44.75 -32.00 -12.61
C PRO A 55 -45.40 -30.79 -13.36
N LEU A 56 -45.02 -30.70 -14.65
CA LEU A 56 -45.35 -29.81 -15.77
C LEU A 56 -46.79 -29.24 -15.90
N SER A 57 -46.88 -27.98 -16.38
CA SER A 57 -47.59 -27.51 -17.61
C SER A 57 -47.64 -25.97 -17.62
N SER A 58 -47.10 -25.30 -18.65
CA SER A 58 -47.79 -24.80 -19.86
C SER A 58 -48.76 -23.63 -19.63
N ALA A 59 -48.51 -22.58 -20.44
CA ALA A 59 -49.43 -21.60 -20.99
C ALA A 59 -49.63 -20.23 -20.30
N ALA A 60 -49.56 -19.24 -21.20
CA ALA A 60 -50.33 -17.99 -21.26
C ALA A 60 -49.77 -16.74 -20.56
N MET A 61 -49.17 -15.89 -21.40
CA MET A 61 -49.14 -14.44 -21.25
C MET A 61 -50.55 -13.84 -21.07
N PRO A 62 -50.65 -12.69 -20.39
CA PRO A 62 -51.57 -11.63 -20.79
C PRO A 62 -50.85 -10.28 -20.98
N PRO A 63 -51.53 -9.30 -21.61
CA PRO A 63 -50.90 -8.29 -22.43
C PRO A 63 -50.60 -6.96 -21.73
N LEU A 64 -49.82 -6.16 -22.46
CA LEU A 64 -49.58 -4.73 -22.37
C LEU A 64 -50.78 -3.92 -21.84
N CYS A 65 -50.54 -3.20 -20.74
CA CYS A 65 -51.33 -2.04 -20.35
C CYS A 65 -50.50 -0.77 -20.56
N SER A 66 -50.78 -0.08 -21.67
CA SER A 66 -50.40 1.31 -21.89
C SER A 66 -51.18 2.19 -20.92
N LEU A 67 -50.49 2.83 -19.97
CA LEU A 67 -51.00 3.95 -19.18
C LEU A 67 -50.33 5.23 -19.67
N THR A 68 -50.98 5.89 -20.63
CA THR A 68 -50.72 7.27 -20.99
C THR A 68 -51.28 8.18 -19.90
N HIS A 69 -50.43 8.65 -18.99
CA HIS A 69 -50.76 9.78 -18.12
C HIS A 69 -50.28 11.09 -18.74
N SER A 70 -51.23 11.77 -19.39
CA SER A 70 -51.14 13.17 -19.79
C SER A 70 -51.29 14.05 -18.55
N PHE A 71 -50.18 14.50 -17.95
CA PHE A 71 -50.17 15.61 -17.00
C PHE A 71 -50.10 16.94 -17.78
N ARG A 72 -51.25 17.57 -18.01
CA ARG A 72 -51.36 18.99 -18.34
C ARG A 72 -51.30 19.78 -17.03
N GLY A 73 -50.11 20.25 -16.65
CA GLY A 73 -49.91 21.22 -15.58
C GLY A 73 -49.43 22.54 -16.17
N ALA A 74 -50.31 23.53 -16.22
CA ALA A 74 -50.01 24.89 -16.66
C ALA A 74 -49.15 25.61 -15.60
N PHE A 75 -47.86 25.79 -15.88
CA PHE A 75 -47.01 26.69 -15.09
C PHE A 75 -47.17 28.12 -15.61
N ARG A 76 -47.86 28.95 -14.82
CA ARG A 76 -47.92 30.41 -15.01
C ARG A 76 -46.57 31.00 -14.62
N LEU A 77 -45.92 31.65 -15.58
CA LEU A 77 -44.79 32.55 -15.35
C LEU A 77 -45.29 33.82 -14.65
N LEU A 78 -44.79 34.10 -13.45
CA LEU A 78 -44.81 35.43 -12.84
C LEU A 78 -43.42 36.07 -13.01
N PRO A 79 -43.32 37.34 -13.46
CA PRO A 79 -42.06 38.06 -13.47
C PRO A 79 -41.81 38.68 -12.08
N ILE A 80 -40.67 38.35 -11.45
CA ILE A 80 -40.19 39.07 -10.28
C ILE A 80 -39.19 40.13 -10.77
N ALA A 81 -39.61 41.39 -10.67
CA ALA A 81 -38.78 42.56 -10.86
C ALA A 81 -37.77 42.68 -9.70
N ILE A 82 -36.48 42.83 -10.02
CA ILE A 82 -35.43 43.15 -9.05
C ILE A 82 -35.08 44.64 -9.23
N PRO A 83 -35.18 45.48 -8.19
CA PRO A 83 -34.88 46.88 -8.27
C PRO A 83 -33.36 47.11 -8.30
N THR A 84 -32.95 47.96 -9.25
CA THR A 84 -31.64 48.58 -9.35
C THR A 84 -31.43 49.56 -8.20
N LEU A 85 -30.41 49.35 -7.38
CA LEU A 85 -29.90 50.35 -6.45
C LEU A 85 -28.49 50.76 -6.86
N LEU A 86 -28.47 51.95 -7.46
CA LEU A 86 -27.33 52.80 -7.72
C LEU A 86 -26.67 53.15 -6.38
N SER A 87 -25.37 52.88 -6.23
CA SER A 87 -24.56 53.46 -5.16
C SER A 87 -23.28 54.00 -5.78
N THR A 88 -23.28 55.31 -5.91
CA THR A 88 -22.20 56.18 -6.34
C THR A 88 -21.14 56.25 -5.24
N LEU A 89 -19.89 55.88 -5.53
CA LEU A 89 -18.75 56.28 -4.70
C LEU A 89 -17.54 56.66 -5.55
N CYS A 90 -17.24 57.95 -5.46
CA CYS A 90 -15.93 58.62 -5.52
C CYS A 90 -14.80 57.94 -6.30
N ALA A 91 -14.50 58.49 -7.47
CA ALA A 91 -13.22 58.34 -8.14
C ALA A 91 -12.16 59.19 -7.41
N THR A 92 -11.25 58.53 -6.67
CA THR A 92 -9.94 59.09 -6.33
C THR A 92 -8.90 58.43 -7.23
N THR A 93 -8.41 59.21 -8.19
CA THR A 93 -7.29 58.88 -9.07
C THR A 93 -6.00 58.75 -8.27
N THR A 94 -5.61 57.51 -7.96
CA THR A 94 -4.22 57.17 -7.60
C THR A 94 -3.55 56.59 -8.83
N LEU A 95 -2.54 57.30 -9.35
CA LEU A 95 -1.61 56.82 -10.35
C LEU A 95 -0.72 55.74 -9.71
N ILE A 96 -1.07 54.47 -9.90
CA ILE A 96 -0.18 53.34 -9.67
C ILE A 96 0.34 52.91 -11.05
N SER A 97 1.65 53.07 -11.26
CA SER A 97 2.35 52.50 -12.41
C SER A 97 2.18 50.99 -12.40
N ALA A 98 1.30 50.48 -13.27
CA ALA A 98 1.25 49.06 -13.60
C ALA A 98 2.43 48.74 -14.51
N ALA A 99 3.51 48.24 -13.92
CA ALA A 99 4.49 47.46 -14.66
C ALA A 99 3.75 46.27 -15.28
N HIS A 100 3.62 46.29 -16.61
CA HIS A 100 3.14 45.15 -17.39
C HIS A 100 4.16 44.02 -17.23
N ALA A 101 3.94 43.13 -16.26
CA ALA A 101 4.54 41.81 -16.30
C ALA A 101 3.77 41.01 -17.36
N ALA A 102 4.39 40.81 -18.51
CA ALA A 102 3.92 39.85 -19.50
C ALA A 102 3.70 38.48 -18.83
N PRO A 103 2.67 37.71 -19.21
CA PRO A 103 2.57 36.31 -18.80
C PRO A 103 3.81 35.60 -19.35
N SER A 104 4.71 35.24 -18.43
CA SER A 104 5.84 34.39 -18.78
C SER A 104 5.29 33.06 -19.28
N PRO A 105 5.73 32.57 -20.45
CA PRO A 105 5.37 31.22 -20.89
C PRO A 105 5.78 30.24 -19.80
N GLY A 106 4.90 29.26 -19.57
CA GLY A 106 5.04 28.24 -18.53
C GLY A 106 6.48 27.77 -18.39
N GLN A 107 7.00 27.95 -17.18
CA GLN A 107 8.25 27.36 -16.73
C GLN A 107 8.14 25.84 -16.91
N GLY A 108 8.71 25.34 -18.01
CA GLY A 108 9.21 23.98 -18.06
C GLY A 108 10.19 23.83 -16.91
N GLY A 109 9.80 23.07 -15.90
CA GLY A 109 10.56 22.90 -14.66
C GLY A 109 11.91 22.25 -14.92
N THR A 110 12.94 23.08 -15.09
CA THR A 110 14.35 22.70 -14.96
C THR A 110 14.93 23.45 -13.78
N GLY A 111 15.10 22.77 -12.63
CA GLY A 111 15.88 23.31 -11.50
C GLY A 111 15.29 23.18 -10.09
N GLY A 112 14.40 22.23 -9.81
CA GLY A 112 14.17 21.80 -8.42
C GLY A 112 15.39 20.97 -7.98
N ASN A 113 15.90 21.14 -6.76
CA ASN A 113 17.04 20.36 -6.27
C ASN A 113 16.80 18.86 -6.54
N ASN A 114 17.52 18.30 -7.52
CA ASN A 114 17.36 16.90 -7.93
C ASN A 114 17.80 15.91 -6.84
N GLY A 115 18.17 16.38 -5.65
CA GLY A 115 18.59 15.56 -4.54
C GLY A 115 18.88 16.39 -3.30
N GLY A 116 19.26 15.71 -2.22
CA GLY A 116 19.53 16.33 -0.95
C GLY A 116 19.92 15.31 0.11
N THR A 117 19.90 15.75 1.37
CA THR A 117 20.06 14.86 2.52
C THR A 117 18.75 14.80 3.28
N VAL A 118 18.27 13.59 3.56
CA VAL A 118 17.00 13.34 4.25
C VAL A 118 17.21 12.42 5.44
N GLY A 119 16.36 12.56 6.46
CA GLY A 119 16.27 11.58 7.54
C GLY A 119 15.38 10.42 7.11
N ALA A 120 15.97 9.38 6.52
CA ALA A 120 15.23 8.24 6.02
C ALA A 120 14.82 7.28 7.15
N THR A 121 13.56 6.87 7.19
CA THR A 121 12.96 5.99 8.20
C THR A 121 12.47 4.66 7.61
N PRO A 122 12.47 3.56 8.38
CA PRO A 122 11.96 2.28 7.91
C PRO A 122 10.42 2.26 7.91
N HIS A 123 9.83 1.82 6.80
CA HIS A 123 8.39 1.59 6.62
C HIS A 123 8.13 0.09 6.45
N ASP A 124 7.33 -0.51 7.33
CA ASP A 124 7.13 -1.97 7.32
C ASP A 124 5.97 -2.44 6.44
N SER A 125 5.05 -1.54 6.09
CA SER A 125 3.81 -1.85 5.39
C SER A 125 3.82 -1.31 3.96
N TYR A 126 3.49 -2.13 2.97
CA TYR A 126 3.33 -1.62 1.61
C TYR A 126 2.05 -0.81 1.46
N SER A 127 2.14 0.30 0.73
CA SER A 127 1.00 1.10 0.27
C SER A 127 1.38 1.88 -0.97
N SER A 128 0.37 2.41 -1.66
CA SER A 128 0.55 3.30 -2.82
C SER A 128 -0.62 4.27 -2.94
N SER A 129 -0.34 5.57 -2.83
CA SER A 129 -1.31 6.66 -3.04
C SER A 129 -1.71 6.85 -4.50
N VAL A 130 -0.94 6.31 -5.44
CA VAL A 130 -1.22 6.39 -6.89
C VAL A 130 -1.74 5.08 -7.48
N GLY A 131 -1.98 4.07 -6.64
CA GLY A 131 -2.57 2.80 -7.06
C GLY A 131 -1.60 1.87 -7.80
N VAL A 132 -0.29 1.95 -7.55
CA VAL A 132 0.65 0.94 -8.03
C VAL A 132 0.39 -0.38 -7.30
N LEU A 133 0.43 -1.49 -8.05
CA LEU A 133 0.10 -2.82 -7.54
C LEU A 133 1.34 -3.50 -6.93
N GLY A 134 1.30 -3.74 -5.62
CA GLY A 134 2.42 -4.32 -4.87
C GLY A 134 2.80 -5.72 -5.34
N CYS A 135 1.83 -6.51 -5.81
CA CYS A 135 2.09 -7.86 -6.33
C CYS A 135 2.82 -7.85 -7.67
N LYS A 136 2.95 -6.69 -8.32
CA LYS A 136 3.61 -6.51 -9.60
C LYS A 136 4.87 -5.65 -9.50
N ILE A 137 5.38 -5.42 -8.29
CA ILE A 137 6.66 -4.72 -8.08
C ILE A 137 7.46 -5.37 -6.94
N ASN A 138 8.71 -4.99 -6.79
CA ASN A 138 9.52 -5.32 -5.64
C ASN A 138 9.18 -4.39 -4.46
N THR A 139 8.28 -4.82 -3.57
CA THR A 139 7.84 -4.02 -2.40
C THR A 139 8.93 -3.79 -1.36
N ASN A 140 10.07 -4.47 -1.46
CA ASN A 140 11.27 -4.23 -0.62
C ASN A 140 12.14 -3.07 -1.13
N ARG A 141 11.74 -2.40 -2.21
CA ARG A 141 12.48 -1.28 -2.84
C ARG A 141 11.55 -0.11 -3.14
N VAL A 142 10.78 0.31 -2.15
CA VAL A 142 9.76 1.38 -2.27
C VAL A 142 10.12 2.59 -1.44
N ALA A 143 9.80 3.77 -1.98
CA ALA A 143 9.96 5.08 -1.38
C ALA A 143 8.58 5.73 -1.12
N TYR A 144 8.40 6.28 0.10
CA TYR A 144 7.20 6.97 0.58
C TYR A 144 7.60 8.41 0.97
N TRP A 145 7.40 9.36 0.05
CA TRP A 145 7.95 10.72 0.19
C TRP A 145 6.91 11.69 0.75
N PRO A 146 7.31 12.80 1.41
CA PRO A 146 6.37 13.80 1.90
C PRO A 146 5.55 14.45 0.77
N ASP A 147 6.21 14.67 -0.36
CA ASP A 147 5.63 15.32 -1.52
C ASP A 147 4.81 14.33 -2.37
N PRO A 148 3.74 14.80 -3.05
CA PRO A 148 2.96 13.97 -3.97
C PRO A 148 3.81 13.25 -5.02
N VAL A 149 3.37 12.07 -5.46
CA VAL A 149 4.03 11.32 -6.52
C VAL A 149 3.87 12.06 -7.85
N ASP A 150 4.96 12.20 -8.58
CA ASP A 150 5.04 12.91 -9.86
C ASP A 150 5.04 11.96 -11.07
N CYS A 151 4.76 12.47 -12.26
CA CYS A 151 4.68 11.70 -13.50
C CYS A 151 6.04 11.35 -14.12
N ASN A 152 7.13 11.97 -13.66
CA ASN A 152 8.50 11.71 -14.12
C ASN A 152 9.40 11.18 -13.01
N ASN A 153 9.29 11.75 -11.81
CA ASN A 153 10.17 11.44 -10.68
C ASN A 153 9.66 10.25 -9.85
N ILE A 154 9.35 9.13 -10.51
CA ILE A 154 8.90 7.88 -9.86
C ILE A 154 10.05 6.99 -9.38
N CYS A 155 11.30 7.37 -9.62
CA CYS A 155 12.48 6.63 -9.20
C CYS A 155 13.44 7.54 -8.44
N VAL A 156 13.90 7.07 -7.28
CA VAL A 156 14.88 7.78 -6.45
C VAL A 156 16.08 6.90 -6.18
N SER A 157 17.28 7.47 -6.25
CA SER A 157 18.50 6.86 -5.73
C SER A 157 18.66 7.29 -4.27
N LEU A 158 18.80 6.34 -3.35
CA LEU A 158 19.11 6.61 -1.94
C LEU A 158 20.44 5.96 -1.56
N SER A 159 21.28 6.67 -0.81
CA SER A 159 22.62 6.19 -0.45
C SER A 159 23.03 6.52 0.97
N TYR A 160 23.80 5.58 1.56
CA TYR A 160 24.39 5.69 2.89
C TYR A 160 25.77 5.03 2.90
N GLY A 161 26.80 5.82 3.21
CA GLY A 161 28.19 5.40 3.05
C GLY A 161 28.50 5.04 1.59
N ASN A 162 28.97 3.82 1.37
CA ASN A 162 29.28 3.27 0.04
C ASN A 162 28.12 2.48 -0.59
N ARG A 163 26.95 2.38 0.07
CA ARG A 163 25.79 1.64 -0.42
C ARG A 163 24.79 2.57 -1.08
N LYS A 164 24.20 2.11 -2.17
CA LYS A 164 23.18 2.82 -2.95
C LYS A 164 22.11 1.83 -3.40
N LEU A 165 20.86 2.28 -3.40
CA LEU A 165 19.72 1.58 -3.99
C LEU A 165 18.92 2.53 -4.86
N HIS A 166 18.27 1.99 -5.89
CA HIS A 166 17.14 2.64 -6.55
C HIS A 166 15.85 2.16 -5.89
N LEU A 167 14.92 3.09 -5.69
CA LEU A 167 13.65 2.86 -5.01
C LEU A 167 12.51 3.48 -5.84
N LEU A 168 11.44 2.71 -6.00
CA LEU A 168 10.25 3.18 -6.70
C LEU A 168 9.41 4.07 -5.77
N ARG A 169 9.20 5.32 -6.15
CA ARG A 169 8.41 6.30 -5.40
C ARG A 169 6.96 6.24 -5.88
N VAL A 170 6.13 5.54 -5.11
CA VAL A 170 4.72 5.25 -5.48
C VAL A 170 3.73 5.63 -4.40
N ASP A 171 4.22 6.24 -3.33
CA ASP A 171 3.37 6.63 -2.22
C ASP A 171 3.82 7.95 -1.61
N GLN A 172 2.87 8.58 -0.94
CA GLN A 172 3.07 9.79 -0.18
C GLN A 172 3.00 9.46 1.31
N SER A 173 4.00 9.90 2.07
CA SER A 173 3.98 9.84 3.52
C SER A 173 3.27 11.07 4.11
N ALA A 174 2.92 11.02 5.39
CA ALA A 174 2.39 12.16 6.14
C ALA A 174 3.49 13.14 6.61
N GLY A 175 4.52 13.39 5.78
CA GLY A 175 5.59 14.36 6.06
C GLY A 175 6.98 13.77 6.33
N ALA A 176 7.16 12.45 6.28
CA ALA A 176 8.43 11.76 6.53
C ALA A 176 9.08 11.25 5.24
N TYR A 177 10.39 10.98 5.25
CA TYR A 177 11.04 10.29 4.14
C TYR A 177 11.13 8.81 4.50
N ASP A 178 10.06 8.06 4.27
CA ASP A 178 10.07 6.63 4.59
C ASP A 178 10.50 5.80 3.38
N VAL A 179 11.14 4.67 3.64
CA VAL A 179 11.45 3.66 2.63
C VAL A 179 11.13 2.28 3.18
N SER A 180 10.80 1.34 2.31
CA SER A 180 10.55 -0.06 2.70
C SER A 180 11.64 -0.56 3.67
N TYR A 181 11.23 -1.23 4.75
CA TYR A 181 12.12 -1.61 5.85
C TYR A 181 13.36 -2.37 5.36
N ASP A 182 13.21 -3.24 4.35
CA ASP A 182 14.33 -3.95 3.74
C ASP A 182 15.38 -3.00 3.14
N ALA A 183 14.96 -2.01 2.36
CA ALA A 183 15.85 -1.02 1.74
C ALA A 183 16.56 -0.18 2.80
N TRP A 184 15.83 0.29 3.81
CA TRP A 184 16.40 1.04 4.93
C TRP A 184 17.46 0.19 5.66
N ASN A 185 17.13 -1.07 5.97
CA ASN A 185 18.00 -1.98 6.70
C ASN A 185 19.26 -2.32 5.91
N TYR A 186 19.16 -2.53 4.59
CA TYR A 186 20.31 -2.76 3.72
C TYR A 186 21.23 -1.54 3.67
N LEU A 187 20.67 -0.36 3.42
CA LEU A 187 21.42 0.89 3.36
C LEU A 187 22.12 1.19 4.69
N TYR A 188 21.49 0.87 5.83
CA TYR A 188 22.05 1.13 7.14
C TYR A 188 23.04 0.04 7.61
N SER A 189 22.66 -1.24 7.56
CA SER A 189 23.41 -2.38 8.15
C SER A 189 24.22 -3.23 7.16
N GLY A 190 23.80 -3.29 5.90
CA GLY A 190 24.46 -4.04 4.82
C GLY A 190 23.72 -5.31 4.44
N TYR A 191 22.63 -5.61 5.17
CA TYR A 191 21.83 -6.81 5.03
C TYR A 191 20.36 -6.43 4.83
N GLY A 192 19.60 -7.26 4.11
CA GLY A 192 18.15 -7.11 4.04
C GLY A 192 17.50 -7.30 5.42
N ALA A 193 16.33 -6.70 5.64
CA ALA A 193 15.60 -6.82 6.90
C ALA A 193 15.11 -8.25 7.14
N ALA A 194 14.79 -9.01 6.09
CA ALA A 194 14.42 -10.42 6.22
C ALA A 194 15.61 -11.31 6.63
N GLU A 195 16.85 -10.87 6.40
CA GLU A 195 18.07 -11.62 6.69
C GLU A 195 18.63 -11.27 8.07
N LYS A 196 18.90 -9.97 8.31
CA LYS A 196 19.48 -9.48 9.55
C LYS A 196 18.83 -8.15 9.94
N PRO A 197 17.61 -8.21 10.51
CA PRO A 197 16.86 -7.02 10.86
C PRO A 197 17.54 -6.27 12.01
N VAL A 198 17.55 -4.95 11.93
CA VAL A 198 17.97 -4.06 13.02
C VAL A 198 16.88 -3.04 13.34
N ALA A 199 16.81 -2.65 14.60
CA ALA A 199 15.97 -1.53 15.04
C ALA A 199 16.73 -0.20 14.88
N GLY A 200 16.00 0.87 14.58
CA GLY A 200 16.51 2.23 14.49
C GLY A 200 15.41 3.24 14.17
N GLY A 201 15.81 4.40 13.67
CA GLY A 201 14.89 5.48 13.29
C GLY A 201 15.45 6.26 12.11
N ALA A 202 15.22 7.57 12.09
CA ALA A 202 15.74 8.42 11.02
C ALA A 202 17.26 8.32 10.91
N VAL A 203 17.75 8.03 9.71
CA VAL A 203 19.18 8.02 9.36
C VAL A 203 19.41 9.02 8.25
N SER A 204 20.42 9.87 8.42
CA SER A 204 20.80 10.87 7.42
C SER A 204 21.37 10.18 6.17
N MET A 205 20.61 10.20 5.06
CA MET A 205 20.96 9.56 3.79
C MET A 205 20.89 10.57 2.65
N LYS A 206 21.73 10.38 1.62
CA LYS A 206 21.72 11.22 0.42
C LYS A 206 20.74 10.64 -0.59
N TYR A 207 19.79 11.45 -1.06
CA TYR A 207 18.84 11.06 -2.09
C TYR A 207 19.03 11.89 -3.37
N GLU A 208 18.61 11.33 -4.49
CA GLU A 208 18.53 11.98 -5.78
C GLU A 208 17.32 11.44 -6.56
N ASN A 209 16.52 12.31 -7.18
CA ASN A 209 15.57 11.90 -8.21
C ASN A 209 16.36 11.51 -9.45
N VAL A 210 16.14 10.30 -9.95
CA VAL A 210 16.84 9.77 -11.12
C VAL A 210 15.84 9.43 -12.21
N ASP A 211 16.33 9.19 -13.43
CA ASP A 211 15.48 8.73 -14.52
C ASP A 211 14.72 7.45 -14.11
N ALA A 212 13.43 7.40 -14.46
CA ALA A 212 12.54 6.32 -14.05
C ALA A 212 13.01 4.94 -14.55
N SER A 213 13.77 4.88 -15.66
CA SER A 213 14.35 3.63 -16.17
C SER A 213 15.31 2.95 -15.19
N HIS A 214 15.91 3.68 -14.24
CA HIS A 214 16.73 3.09 -13.18
C HIS A 214 15.95 2.20 -12.19
N CYS A 215 14.62 2.26 -12.22
CA CYS A 215 13.75 1.42 -11.40
C CYS A 215 13.01 0.35 -12.23
N ALA A 216 13.35 0.18 -13.50
CA ALA A 216 12.67 -0.77 -14.39
C ALA A 216 12.76 -2.23 -13.89
N ASP A 217 13.89 -2.60 -13.27
CA ASP A 217 14.11 -3.93 -12.67
C ASP A 217 13.28 -4.17 -11.41
N LEU A 218 12.69 -3.12 -10.83
CA LEU A 218 11.79 -3.21 -9.67
C LEU A 218 10.34 -3.52 -10.08
N ILE A 219 10.01 -3.50 -11.37
CA ILE A 219 8.66 -3.72 -11.89
C ILE A 219 8.57 -5.13 -12.48
N HIS A 220 7.65 -5.93 -11.95
CA HIS A 220 7.40 -7.30 -12.41
C HIS A 220 6.35 -7.27 -13.53
N GLY A 221 6.76 -7.62 -14.74
CA GLY A 221 5.89 -7.72 -15.91
C GLY A 221 6.63 -7.40 -17.19
N ASP A 222 5.95 -7.63 -18.31
CA ASP A 222 6.52 -7.35 -19.63
C ASP A 222 6.74 -5.84 -19.80
N ASP A 223 7.85 -5.47 -20.44
CA ASP A 223 8.28 -4.09 -20.74
C ASP A 223 8.50 -3.14 -19.55
N ALA A 224 8.51 -3.62 -18.29
CA ALA A 224 8.72 -2.78 -17.09
C ALA A 224 7.77 -1.55 -16.98
N LYS A 225 6.55 -1.67 -17.51
CA LYS A 225 5.53 -0.60 -17.44
C LYS A 225 4.92 -0.53 -16.04
N LEU A 226 4.69 0.68 -15.55
CA LEU A 226 4.15 0.92 -14.21
C LEU A 226 2.76 0.26 -14.04
N PRO A 227 2.61 -0.73 -13.14
CA PRO A 227 1.38 -1.51 -13.01
C PRO A 227 0.40 -0.81 -12.09
N LEU A 228 -0.66 -0.27 -12.66
CA LEU A 228 -1.64 0.57 -11.98
C LEU A 228 -3.00 -0.13 -11.84
N SER A 229 -3.67 0.09 -10.71
CA SER A 229 -5.06 -0.29 -10.49
C SER A 229 -5.99 0.57 -11.35
N ALA A 230 -6.67 -0.04 -12.32
CA ALA A 230 -7.64 0.64 -13.17
C ALA A 230 -8.79 1.29 -12.38
N ALA A 231 -9.09 0.79 -11.19
CA ALA A 231 -10.16 1.31 -10.34
C ALA A 231 -9.70 2.48 -9.47
N ASN A 232 -8.43 2.52 -9.06
CA ASN A 232 -7.93 3.44 -8.03
C ASN A 232 -6.82 4.40 -8.48
N SER A 233 -6.24 4.23 -9.67
CA SER A 233 -5.14 5.08 -10.15
C SER A 233 -5.59 6.22 -11.08
N MET A 234 -6.85 6.28 -11.48
CA MET A 234 -7.25 7.05 -12.66
C MET A 234 -7.01 8.56 -12.54
N ILE A 235 -7.12 9.13 -11.34
CA ILE A 235 -6.83 10.56 -11.09
C ILE A 235 -5.35 10.88 -11.35
N PHE A 236 -4.46 10.02 -10.86
CA PHE A 236 -3.02 10.15 -11.10
C PHE A 236 -2.68 9.91 -12.58
N LEU A 237 -3.23 8.84 -13.16
CA LEU A 237 -2.93 8.50 -14.54
C LEU A 237 -3.43 9.59 -15.50
N SER A 238 -4.63 10.14 -15.31
CA SER A 238 -5.15 11.21 -16.18
C SER A 238 -4.27 12.46 -16.13
N SER A 239 -3.79 12.87 -14.95
CA SER A 239 -2.91 14.05 -14.83
C SER A 239 -1.54 13.83 -15.48
N CYS A 240 -1.05 12.59 -15.51
CA CYS A 240 0.14 12.23 -16.27
C CYS A 240 -0.11 12.15 -17.77
N LEU A 241 -1.26 11.63 -18.20
CA LEU A 241 -1.63 11.58 -19.63
C LEU A 241 -1.84 12.97 -20.24
N ASP A 242 -2.30 13.95 -19.47
CA ASP A 242 -2.32 15.37 -19.86
C ASP A 242 -0.89 15.91 -20.12
N GLN A 243 0.11 15.31 -19.48
CA GLN A 243 1.53 15.53 -19.71
C GLN A 243 2.09 14.42 -20.62
N SER A 244 1.65 14.39 -21.88
CA SER A 244 1.97 13.30 -22.84
C SER A 244 3.46 12.98 -23.01
N SER A 245 4.36 13.90 -22.66
CA SER A 245 5.81 13.68 -22.68
C SER A 245 6.35 12.94 -21.45
N SER A 246 5.57 12.84 -20.37
CA SER A 246 5.98 12.25 -19.09
C SER A 246 6.29 10.76 -19.18
N TYR A 247 7.12 10.26 -18.27
CA TYR A 247 7.45 8.84 -18.22
C TYR A 247 6.20 7.97 -18.02
N VAL A 248 5.36 8.30 -17.03
CA VAL A 248 4.16 7.53 -16.70
C VAL A 248 3.18 7.49 -17.88
N ALA A 249 2.97 8.59 -18.60
CA ALA A 249 2.09 8.62 -19.77
C ALA A 249 2.51 7.62 -20.87
N LYS A 250 3.80 7.33 -20.96
CA LYS A 250 4.39 6.44 -21.96
C LYS A 250 4.59 5.00 -21.46
N ASN A 251 4.65 4.80 -20.15
CA ASN A 251 5.09 3.55 -19.51
C ASN A 251 4.15 3.13 -18.38
N TYR A 252 2.88 2.92 -18.70
CA TYR A 252 1.90 2.37 -17.76
C TYR A 252 1.19 1.15 -18.34
N VAL A 253 0.63 0.35 -17.44
CA VAL A 253 -0.35 -0.70 -17.76
C VAL A 253 -1.42 -0.70 -16.68
N LEU A 254 -2.68 -0.81 -17.09
CA LEU A 254 -3.82 -0.87 -16.18
C LEU A 254 -4.22 -2.32 -15.94
N TYR A 255 -4.53 -2.66 -14.70
CA TYR A 255 -5.09 -3.95 -14.32
C TYR A 255 -6.40 -3.79 -13.56
N ASN A 256 -7.31 -4.76 -13.68
CA ASN A 256 -8.57 -4.80 -12.92
C ASN A 256 -8.37 -5.31 -11.48
N VAL A 257 -7.23 -5.02 -10.87
CA VAL A 257 -6.97 -5.31 -9.45
C VAL A 257 -7.46 -4.12 -8.65
N LEU A 258 -8.31 -4.39 -7.65
CA LEU A 258 -9.02 -3.34 -6.93
C LEU A 258 -8.06 -2.60 -6.00
N ASP A 259 -7.30 -3.26 -5.14
CA ASP A 259 -6.47 -2.60 -4.13
C ASP A 259 -4.95 -2.76 -4.40
N PRO A 260 -4.11 -1.82 -3.93
CA PRO A 260 -2.66 -1.89 -4.11
C PRO A 260 -2.01 -3.10 -3.41
N LEU A 261 -2.66 -3.70 -2.41
CA LEU A 261 -2.17 -4.91 -1.75
C LEU A 261 -2.49 -6.19 -2.53
N CYS A 262 -3.16 -6.07 -3.68
CA CYS A 262 -3.58 -7.18 -4.54
C CYS A 262 -4.40 -8.24 -3.81
N SER A 263 -5.28 -7.81 -2.90
CA SER A 263 -6.16 -8.71 -2.14
C SER A 263 -7.51 -8.93 -2.81
N LEU A 264 -7.94 -7.99 -3.64
CA LEU A 264 -9.24 -7.92 -4.30
C LEU A 264 -9.09 -7.54 -5.79
N GLY A 265 -10.05 -7.99 -6.60
CA GLY A 265 -10.12 -7.75 -8.05
C GLY A 265 -9.71 -8.96 -8.88
N TYR A 266 -9.40 -8.68 -10.15
CA TYR A 266 -9.00 -9.65 -11.17
C TYR A 266 -7.64 -9.26 -11.74
N ASP A 267 -6.70 -10.20 -11.78
CA ASP A 267 -5.42 -9.98 -12.44
C ASP A 267 -5.55 -10.10 -13.96
N GLU A 268 -6.08 -9.04 -14.58
CA GLU A 268 -6.31 -8.94 -16.01
C GLU A 268 -6.00 -7.53 -16.50
N PRO A 269 -5.42 -7.37 -17.71
CA PRO A 269 -5.14 -6.06 -18.27
C PRO A 269 -6.44 -5.35 -18.69
N CYS A 270 -6.46 -4.02 -18.54
CA CYS A 270 -7.53 -3.16 -19.00
C CYS A 270 -7.05 -2.21 -20.10
N ARG A 271 -7.98 -1.75 -20.94
CA ARG A 271 -7.73 -0.76 -21.99
C ARG A 271 -8.34 0.58 -21.62
N LEU A 272 -7.59 1.66 -21.82
CA LEU A 272 -8.08 3.02 -21.65
C LEU A 272 -8.28 3.68 -23.02
N ASP A 273 -9.40 4.39 -23.20
CA ASP A 273 -9.67 5.23 -24.38
C ASP A 273 -9.44 6.71 -24.03
N TRP A 274 -8.17 7.08 -23.87
CA TRP A 274 -7.80 8.47 -23.57
C TRP A 274 -7.57 9.25 -24.88
N PRO A 275 -8.00 10.52 -24.99
CA PRO A 275 -8.69 11.36 -23.99
C PRO A 275 -10.22 11.26 -24.00
N ASN A 276 -10.81 10.32 -24.75
CA ASN A 276 -12.27 10.24 -24.93
C ASN A 276 -13.02 9.71 -23.70
N GLY A 277 -12.32 9.07 -22.76
CA GLY A 277 -12.86 8.52 -21.53
C GLY A 277 -11.79 8.28 -20.47
N ASN A 278 -12.18 8.41 -19.20
CA ASN A 278 -11.34 8.22 -18.02
C ASN A 278 -11.66 6.93 -17.25
N GLN A 279 -12.53 6.08 -17.80
CA GLN A 279 -12.87 4.77 -17.24
C GLN A 279 -12.29 3.68 -18.13
N ALA A 280 -11.43 2.83 -17.55
CA ALA A 280 -10.84 1.72 -18.28
C ALA A 280 -11.87 0.63 -18.58
N ALA A 281 -11.77 0.02 -19.75
CA ALA A 281 -12.52 -1.17 -20.14
C ALA A 281 -11.72 -2.42 -19.74
N CYS A 282 -12.31 -3.27 -18.89
CA CYS A 282 -11.73 -4.51 -18.41
C CYS A 282 -12.64 -5.70 -18.79
N PRO A 283 -12.10 -6.93 -18.90
CA PRO A 283 -12.90 -8.12 -19.17
C PRO A 283 -14.00 -8.39 -18.12
N HIS A 284 -13.69 -8.25 -16.83
CA HIS A 284 -14.67 -8.25 -15.74
C HIS A 284 -15.11 -6.84 -15.38
N ILE A 285 -16.21 -6.74 -14.62
CA ILE A 285 -16.70 -5.47 -14.09
C ILE A 285 -15.56 -4.77 -13.33
N LEU A 286 -15.25 -3.54 -13.75
CA LEU A 286 -14.20 -2.73 -13.14
C LEU A 286 -14.46 -2.55 -11.64
N GLY A 287 -13.45 -2.85 -10.83
CA GLY A 287 -13.50 -2.63 -9.38
C GLY A 287 -14.36 -3.64 -8.61
N MET A 288 -14.73 -4.76 -9.23
CA MET A 288 -15.45 -5.83 -8.52
C MET A 288 -14.56 -6.43 -7.41
N PRO A 289 -15.02 -6.47 -6.13
CA PRO A 289 -14.20 -6.90 -5.00
C PRO A 289 -14.13 -8.43 -4.86
N ALA A 290 -13.77 -9.13 -5.94
CA ALA A 290 -13.53 -10.57 -5.91
C ALA A 290 -12.21 -10.86 -5.20
N ARG A 291 -12.13 -11.91 -4.37
CA ARG A 291 -10.88 -12.26 -3.68
C ARG A 291 -9.81 -12.68 -4.70
N LEU A 292 -8.74 -11.91 -4.80
CA LEU A 292 -7.60 -12.25 -5.65
C LEU A 292 -6.72 -13.29 -4.96
N ARG A 293 -6.30 -14.33 -5.68
CA ARG A 293 -5.48 -15.43 -5.17
C ARG A 293 -4.22 -15.57 -6.00
N GLY A 294 -3.13 -16.06 -5.39
CA GLY A 294 -1.88 -16.37 -6.10
C GLY A 294 -0.91 -15.20 -6.28
N ALA A 295 -1.30 -13.98 -5.89
CA ALA A 295 -0.48 -12.78 -5.99
C ALA A 295 -0.35 -12.02 -4.65
N PRO A 296 0.05 -12.68 -3.54
CA PRO A 296 0.09 -12.03 -2.23
C PRO A 296 1.19 -10.96 -2.14
N VAL A 297 0.86 -9.83 -1.52
CA VAL A 297 1.84 -8.83 -1.08
C VAL A 297 2.25 -9.12 0.35
N TYR A 298 3.55 -9.03 0.63
CA TYR A 298 4.09 -9.25 1.95
C TYR A 298 4.81 -8.01 2.48
N ASN A 299 4.64 -7.80 3.78
CA ASN A 299 5.31 -6.79 4.59
C ASN A 299 6.43 -7.45 5.40
N LEU A 300 7.44 -6.66 5.80
CA LEU A 300 8.47 -7.10 6.74
C LEU A 300 8.26 -6.39 8.06
N ARG A 301 7.68 -7.07 9.06
CA ARG A 301 7.30 -6.46 10.33
C ARG A 301 8.51 -5.89 11.04
N TYR A 302 8.49 -4.58 11.28
CA TYR A 302 9.53 -3.89 12.03
C TYR A 302 9.43 -4.18 13.55
N PRO A 303 10.55 -4.30 14.29
CA PRO A 303 11.94 -4.41 13.86
C PRO A 303 12.37 -5.87 13.66
N THR A 304 11.42 -6.80 13.50
CA THR A 304 11.70 -8.25 13.52
C THR A 304 12.11 -8.81 12.17
N GLY A 305 11.88 -8.09 11.08
CA GLY A 305 12.10 -8.58 9.71
C GLY A 305 11.16 -9.69 9.28
N GLN A 306 10.19 -10.07 10.13
CA GLN A 306 9.29 -11.18 9.87
C GLN A 306 8.37 -10.87 8.69
N LYS A 307 8.37 -11.76 7.70
CA LYS A 307 7.46 -11.70 6.55
C LYS A 307 6.02 -11.98 7.03
N VAL A 308 5.11 -11.03 6.79
CA VAL A 308 3.68 -11.13 7.12
C VAL A 308 2.84 -10.74 5.91
N LEU A 309 1.70 -11.40 5.71
CA LEU A 309 0.81 -11.08 4.60
C LEU A 309 0.20 -9.69 4.80
N ALA A 310 0.33 -8.81 3.81
CA ALA A 310 -0.08 -7.41 3.93
C ALA A 310 -1.60 -7.25 4.10
N SER A 311 -2.39 -8.15 3.51
CA SER A 311 -3.85 -8.15 3.58
C SER A 311 -4.43 -8.80 4.84
N SER A 312 -3.61 -9.45 5.67
CA SER A 312 -4.04 -9.96 6.98
C SER A 312 -3.68 -8.94 8.06
N THR A 313 -4.67 -8.44 8.79
CA THR A 313 -4.45 -7.61 9.97
C THR A 313 -3.75 -8.44 11.06
N GLY A 314 -2.42 -8.48 11.04
CA GLY A 314 -1.57 -8.94 12.14
C GLY A 314 -1.56 -10.44 12.45
N GLU A 315 -2.28 -11.29 11.72
CA GLU A 315 -2.18 -12.74 11.92
C GLU A 315 -0.95 -13.28 11.21
N THR A 316 -0.02 -13.75 12.04
CA THR A 316 1.16 -14.46 11.56
C THR A 316 0.67 -15.74 10.89
N GLU A 317 0.89 -15.92 9.58
CA GLU A 317 0.74 -17.22 8.95
C GLU A 317 1.84 -18.18 9.45
N VAL A 318 1.74 -18.59 10.72
CA VAL A 318 2.34 -19.84 11.22
C VAL A 318 1.37 -20.96 10.84
N GLY A 319 1.00 -21.05 9.56
CA GLY A 319 -0.04 -21.96 9.09
C GLY A 319 0.52 -23.20 8.39
N ASP A 320 1.46 -23.02 7.47
CA ASP A 320 1.85 -24.12 6.58
C ASP A 320 3.18 -24.81 6.94
N GLU A 321 4.16 -24.09 7.48
CA GLU A 321 5.43 -24.74 7.85
C GLU A 321 5.32 -25.65 9.07
N SER A 322 4.46 -25.30 10.04
CA SER A 322 4.22 -26.11 11.23
C SER A 322 3.51 -27.42 10.88
N LEU A 323 2.52 -27.37 9.98
CA LEU A 323 1.80 -28.55 9.52
C LEU A 323 2.71 -29.45 8.66
N ALA A 324 3.54 -28.86 7.80
CA ALA A 324 4.52 -29.59 7.00
C ALA A 324 5.58 -30.28 7.88
N ARG A 325 6.14 -29.59 8.89
CA ARG A 325 7.07 -30.20 9.86
C ARG A 325 6.40 -31.27 10.73
N SER A 326 5.15 -31.07 11.12
CA SER A 326 4.39 -32.05 11.91
C SER A 326 4.09 -33.31 11.10
N ARG A 327 3.71 -33.17 9.82
CA ARG A 327 3.53 -34.29 8.89
C ARG A 327 4.85 -35.01 8.58
N ALA A 328 5.96 -34.29 8.45
CA ALA A 328 7.28 -34.87 8.26
C ALA A 328 7.74 -35.67 9.49
N ARG A 329 7.51 -35.15 10.70
CA ARG A 329 7.81 -35.86 11.97
C ARG A 329 6.94 -37.11 12.16
N LEU A 330 5.65 -37.04 11.84
CA LEU A 330 4.75 -38.20 11.89
C LEU A 330 5.18 -39.29 10.89
N ARG A 331 5.62 -38.92 9.69
CA ARG A 331 6.15 -39.88 8.70
C ARG A 331 7.47 -40.51 9.14
N ALA A 332 8.37 -39.73 9.73
CA ALA A 332 9.64 -40.25 10.26
C ALA A 332 9.44 -41.21 11.45
N ALA A 333 8.43 -40.95 12.29
CA ALA A 333 8.12 -41.81 13.44
C ALA A 333 7.40 -43.12 13.06
N ALA A 334 6.64 -43.14 11.96
CA ALA A 334 5.90 -44.34 11.51
C ALA A 334 6.75 -45.34 10.71
N LEU A 335 7.83 -44.88 10.07
CA LEU A 335 8.69 -45.71 9.21
C LEU A 335 9.32 -46.93 9.93
N PRO A 336 9.88 -46.82 11.15
CA PRO A 336 10.47 -47.99 11.82
C PRO A 336 9.43 -49.06 12.21
N TRP A 337 8.19 -48.67 12.53
CA TRP A 337 7.12 -49.60 12.85
C TRP A 337 6.62 -50.37 11.62
N ILE A 338 6.55 -49.69 10.47
CA ILE A 338 6.17 -50.32 9.20
C ILE A 338 7.24 -51.34 8.77
N VAL A 339 8.53 -50.98 8.89
CA VAL A 339 9.63 -51.89 8.56
C VAL A 339 9.66 -53.09 9.52
N ALA A 340 9.47 -52.87 10.83
CA ALA A 340 9.40 -53.95 11.80
C ALA A 340 8.23 -54.92 11.55
N ALA A 341 7.05 -54.40 11.20
CA ALA A 341 5.89 -55.22 10.84
C ALA A 341 6.14 -56.03 9.55
N LEU A 342 6.79 -55.44 8.55
CA LEU A 342 7.11 -56.13 7.29
C LEU A 342 8.12 -57.26 7.51
N VAL A 343 9.13 -57.06 8.36
CA VAL A 343 10.11 -58.09 8.72
C VAL A 343 9.46 -59.25 9.48
N LEU A 344 8.52 -58.95 10.39
CA LEU A 344 7.77 -59.97 11.13
C LEU A 344 6.88 -60.81 10.22
N VAL A 345 6.20 -60.20 9.24
CA VAL A 345 5.38 -60.93 8.26
C VAL A 345 6.26 -61.82 7.35
N LEU A 346 7.42 -61.32 6.92
CA LEU A 346 8.34 -62.10 6.08
C LEU A 346 8.98 -63.27 6.86
N ALA A 347 9.27 -63.09 8.15
CA ALA A 347 9.81 -64.16 9.00
C ALA A 347 8.78 -65.26 9.34
N ALA A 348 7.48 -64.96 9.28
CA ALA A 348 6.41 -65.94 9.51
C ALA A 348 6.05 -66.77 8.25
N CYS A 349 6.61 -66.42 7.08
CA CYS A 349 6.35 -67.09 5.81
C CYS A 349 7.47 -68.04 5.36
N CYS A 350 8.49 -68.27 6.21
CA CYS A 350 9.54 -69.28 6.01
C CYS A 350 9.44 -70.36 7.10
#